data_AF-A0A4Y4D3H8-F1
#
_entry.id   AF-A0A4Y4D3H8-F1
#
_cell.length_a   1.000
_cell.length_b   1.000
_cell.length_c   1.000
_cell.angle_alpha   90.00
_cell.angle_beta   90.00
_cell.angle_gamma   90.00
#
_symmetry.space_group_name_H-M   'P 1'
#
loop_
_entity.id
_entity.type
_entity.pdbx_description
1 polymer ?
#
loop_
_entity_poly.entity_id
_entity_poly.type
_entity_poly.pdbx_seq_one_letter_code
_entity_poly.pdbx_strand_id
1 'polypeptide(L)'
;MTATGSPTTHTGSTAIVESRAHVAVIQGVIGSLMMLVGSVGTGWIANGSPMVRHPLVIELRVNAWGVYTCTALLTLGAMLLIRSWLRLGQRLRGWPPGSLRTVRTAVIAWSVPLLFAVPIYSRDVYAYIGQGRLMLAGKDPYVEGISSLDNWFMLGADPEWAEARTPYGPYFLWIAAAVVRLTNAQPDASVMLFRLAAYVGVILCMVYVPKLARLHNVNGARALWISVANPLFLISFVASAHNDALMVGLAVAGVYFAATKHPLIGILLVTGSIGIKPITILLLPFIGLLWAGKGASWPRRFVIWAATALISFGLLALSGWADGLGVGWAWALLDPTPGYTGYSPSGFLGQQVERLGNFLGLPGGDMAGTFRRLLQAAAILLVLVLMFVGGDRKIVRRMAIAFAAVVLLSPIIQPWYILWLLPLLAATGIKDNWQIRIIYIVVTFFVVFGAQDQLSVWPFLTLSVSVSQVAFVITVAFTLYLALIDPRTRTLLTHGGWRGWFGPGPAWPSTELVAPPRRRRG
;
A
#
# COMPACT_ATOMS: atom_id res chain seq x y z
N MET A 1 -49.06 24.21 44.34
CA MET A 1 -48.04 24.21 45.41
C MET A 1 -46.90 23.30 44.99
N THR A 2 -45.69 23.80 45.23
CA THR A 2 -44.38 23.42 44.70
C THR A 2 -43.70 22.24 45.42
N ALA A 3 -42.90 21.47 44.69
CA ALA A 3 -41.57 20.96 45.09
C ALA A 3 -40.89 20.32 43.86
N THR A 4 -40.13 21.06 43.06
CA THR A 4 -38.64 21.14 43.07
C THR A 4 -37.90 19.80 43.15
N GLY A 5 -37.39 19.35 42.00
CA GLY A 5 -36.30 18.38 41.89
C GLY A 5 -35.39 18.79 40.72
N SER A 6 -34.17 19.24 41.03
CA SER A 6 -33.14 19.71 40.11
C SER A 6 -32.63 18.63 39.15
N PRO A 7 -32.19 18.98 37.93
CA PRO A 7 -31.56 18.04 37.01
C PRO A 7 -30.13 17.74 37.49
N THR A 8 -29.84 16.48 37.80
CA THR A 8 -28.47 16.00 38.00
C THR A 8 -27.73 16.07 36.67
N THR A 9 -26.83 17.04 36.57
CA THR A 9 -25.81 17.14 35.53
C THR A 9 -24.89 15.93 35.59
N HIS A 10 -25.06 14.98 34.67
CA HIS A 10 -24.07 13.93 34.41
C HIS A 10 -22.84 14.51 33.69
N THR A 11 -22.00 15.26 34.42
CA THR A 11 -20.69 15.75 33.96
C THR A 11 -19.54 14.83 34.38
N GLY A 12 -19.77 13.52 34.51
CA GLY A 12 -18.84 12.60 35.19
C GLY A 12 -18.35 11.36 34.42
N SER A 13 -18.62 11.21 33.12
CA SER A 13 -18.27 9.95 32.41
C SER A 13 -17.50 10.11 31.09
N THR A 14 -17.28 11.32 30.61
CA THR A 14 -16.47 11.55 29.40
C THR A 14 -14.96 11.48 29.64
N ALA A 15 -14.50 11.47 30.91
CA ALA A 15 -13.09 11.57 31.27
C ALA A 15 -12.35 10.23 31.49
N ILE A 16 -13.02 9.07 31.44
CA ILE A 16 -12.39 7.76 31.75
C ILE A 16 -12.16 6.88 30.49
N VAL A 17 -12.61 7.34 29.32
CA VAL A 17 -12.34 6.66 28.02
C VAL A 17 -11.35 7.47 27.17
N GLU A 18 -10.38 8.15 27.80
CA GLU A 18 -9.08 8.31 27.14
C GLU A 18 -8.38 6.95 27.14
N SER A 19 -8.85 6.14 26.20
CA SER A 19 -8.20 4.94 25.70
C SER A 19 -6.68 5.10 25.80
N ARG A 20 -6.00 4.14 26.45
CA ARG A 20 -4.52 4.01 26.47
C ARG A 20 -3.92 3.83 25.06
N ALA A 21 -4.59 4.29 24.00
CA ALA A 21 -4.13 4.35 22.63
C ALA A 21 -2.79 5.07 22.51
N HIS A 22 -2.53 6.10 23.34
CA HIS A 22 -1.22 6.75 23.40
C HIS A 22 -0.09 5.75 23.68
N VAL A 23 -0.32 4.71 24.51
CA VAL A 23 0.67 3.63 24.74
C VAL A 23 0.95 2.86 23.45
N ALA A 24 -0.08 2.58 22.64
CA ALA A 24 0.11 1.96 21.33
C ALA A 24 0.93 2.87 20.40
N VAL A 25 0.62 4.17 20.42
CA VAL A 25 1.34 5.17 19.61
C VAL A 25 2.81 5.22 20.00
N ILE A 26 3.12 5.36 21.30
CA ILE A 26 4.49 5.40 21.81
C ILE A 26 5.24 4.11 21.47
N GLN A 27 4.63 2.94 21.66
CA GLN A 27 5.24 1.66 21.29
C GLN A 27 5.56 1.58 19.79
N GLY A 28 4.68 2.10 18.94
CA GLY A 28 4.96 2.15 17.50
C GLY A 28 6.06 3.15 17.15
N VAL A 29 6.17 4.28 17.85
CA VAL A 29 7.31 5.22 17.69
C VAL A 29 8.62 4.54 18.06
N ILE A 30 8.67 3.82 19.18
CA ILE A 30 9.84 3.03 19.58
C ILE A 30 10.17 2.01 18.49
N GLY A 31 9.16 1.29 17.97
CA GLY A 31 9.34 0.35 16.86
C GLY A 31 9.95 1.00 15.61
N SER A 32 9.39 2.14 15.18
CA SER A 32 9.91 2.89 14.02
C SER A 32 11.32 3.45 14.25
N LEU A 33 11.67 3.87 15.48
CA LEU A 33 13.02 4.31 15.83
C LEU A 33 14.01 3.14 15.80
N MET A 34 13.63 1.97 16.31
CA MET A 34 14.45 0.76 16.20
C MET A 34 14.68 0.39 14.73
N MET A 35 13.66 0.51 13.88
CA MET A 35 13.80 0.30 12.44
C MET A 35 14.72 1.32 11.77
N LEU A 36 14.62 2.60 12.14
CA LEU A 36 15.53 3.65 11.67
C LEU A 36 16.98 3.29 12.00
N VAL A 37 17.28 2.98 13.26
CA VAL A 37 18.64 2.62 13.70
C VAL A 37 19.10 1.34 13.00
N GLY A 38 18.26 0.29 12.98
CA GLY A 38 18.59 -0.97 12.33
C GLY A 38 18.83 -0.85 10.83
N SER A 39 18.12 0.05 10.15
CA SER A 39 18.31 0.29 8.70
C SER A 39 19.73 0.74 8.34
N VAL A 40 20.45 1.38 9.27
CA VAL A 40 21.82 1.85 9.01
C VAL A 40 22.75 0.68 8.70
N GLY A 41 22.64 -0.44 9.42
CA GLY A 41 23.47 -1.63 9.23
C GLY A 41 22.96 -2.62 8.18
N THR A 42 21.66 -2.62 7.88
CA THR A 42 21.05 -3.68 7.03
C THR A 42 20.11 -3.19 5.92
N GLY A 43 19.89 -1.88 5.79
CA GLY A 43 19.14 -1.30 4.67
C GLY A 43 19.95 -1.25 3.38
N TRP A 44 19.29 -1.02 2.25
CA TRP A 44 19.95 -0.87 0.96
C TRP A 44 20.62 0.50 0.84
N ILE A 45 21.96 0.52 0.77
CA ILE A 45 22.76 1.71 0.47
C ILE A 45 23.42 1.52 -0.89
N ALA A 46 23.23 2.46 -1.81
CA ALA A 46 23.93 2.46 -3.09
C ALA A 46 25.45 2.58 -2.90
N ASN A 47 26.25 1.88 -3.71
CA ASN A 47 27.71 1.94 -3.62
C ASN A 47 28.26 3.36 -3.82
N GLY A 48 27.59 4.17 -4.67
CA GLY A 48 27.92 5.57 -4.89
C GLY A 48 27.44 6.54 -3.81
N SER A 49 26.77 6.06 -2.75
CA SER A 49 26.31 6.89 -1.63
C SER A 49 27.50 7.33 -0.76
N PRO A 50 27.67 8.62 -0.45
CA PRO A 50 28.59 9.10 0.59
C PRO A 50 28.38 8.42 1.95
N MET A 51 27.18 7.91 2.25
CA MET A 51 26.91 7.21 3.52
C MET A 51 27.82 6.00 3.73
N VAL A 52 28.26 5.30 2.67
CA VAL A 52 29.15 4.13 2.84
C VAL A 52 30.52 4.50 3.43
N ARG A 53 30.90 5.78 3.38
CA ARG A 53 32.17 6.29 3.93
C ARG A 53 32.04 6.85 5.35
N HIS A 54 30.82 6.92 5.89
CA HIS A 54 30.61 7.48 7.22
C HIS A 54 31.11 6.49 8.31
N PRO A 55 31.92 6.92 9.30
CA PRO A 55 32.54 6.01 10.27
C PRO A 55 31.55 5.10 11.00
N LEU A 56 30.40 5.64 11.43
CA LEU A 56 29.34 4.86 12.06
C LEU A 56 28.73 3.81 11.13
N VAL A 57 28.55 4.14 9.85
CA VAL A 57 27.96 3.20 8.87
C VAL A 57 28.94 2.07 8.59
N ILE A 58 30.23 2.39 8.47
CA ILE A 58 31.30 1.41 8.33
C ILE A 58 31.28 0.47 9.55
N GLU A 59 31.35 1.02 10.76
CA GLU A 59 31.39 0.24 12.00
C GLU A 59 30.21 -0.75 12.12
N LEU A 60 28.99 -0.29 11.78
CA LEU A 60 27.79 -1.10 11.84
C LEU A 60 27.64 -2.13 10.70
N ARG A 61 28.42 -2.01 9.61
CA ARG A 61 28.31 -2.87 8.42
C ARG A 61 29.49 -3.81 8.18
N VAL A 62 30.67 -3.50 8.72
CA VAL A 62 31.87 -4.35 8.55
C VAL A 62 32.12 -5.25 9.74
N ASN A 63 31.47 -4.99 10.88
CA ASN A 63 31.58 -5.83 12.07
C ASN A 63 30.32 -6.67 12.28
N ALA A 64 30.52 -7.96 12.61
CA ALA A 64 29.42 -8.89 12.85
C ALA A 64 28.46 -8.41 13.95
N TRP A 65 28.99 -7.86 15.05
CA TRP A 65 28.17 -7.33 16.15
C TRP A 65 27.22 -6.22 15.68
N GLY A 66 27.70 -5.33 14.80
CA GLY A 66 26.94 -4.20 14.28
C GLY A 66 25.80 -4.66 13.37
N VAL A 67 26.11 -5.57 12.44
CA VAL A 67 25.14 -6.16 11.52
C VAL A 67 24.07 -6.96 12.26
N TYR A 68 24.43 -7.78 13.24
CA TYR A 68 23.46 -8.53 14.05
C TYR A 68 22.58 -7.64 14.91
N THR A 69 23.16 -6.62 15.55
CA THR A 69 22.40 -5.64 16.35
C THR A 69 21.41 -4.88 15.47
N CYS A 70 21.85 -4.43 14.29
CA CYS A 70 21.00 -3.72 13.34
C CYS A 70 19.87 -4.60 12.79
N THR A 71 20.18 -5.87 12.48
CA THR A 71 19.18 -6.86 12.08
C THR A 71 18.12 -7.04 13.18
N ALA A 72 18.56 -7.27 14.42
CA ALA A 72 17.66 -7.46 15.55
C ALA A 72 16.78 -6.23 15.81
N LEU A 73 17.35 -5.03 15.78
CA LEU A 73 16.59 -3.77 15.95
C LEU A 73 15.57 -3.57 14.83
N LEU A 74 15.96 -3.78 13.57
CA LEU A 74 15.04 -3.66 12.43
C LEU A 74 13.90 -4.66 12.56
N THR A 75 14.20 -5.93 12.81
CA THR A 75 13.19 -6.99 12.89
C THR A 75 12.28 -6.82 14.10
N LEU A 76 12.82 -6.59 15.30
CA LEU A 76 12.03 -6.35 16.51
C LEU A 76 11.20 -5.06 16.39
N GLY A 77 11.75 -4.02 15.77
CA GLY A 77 11.06 -2.76 15.50
C GLY A 77 9.84 -2.96 14.61
N ALA A 78 9.99 -3.72 13.53
CA ALA A 78 8.88 -4.09 12.64
C ALA A 78 7.79 -4.88 13.38
N MET A 79 8.17 -5.87 14.20
CA MET A 79 7.22 -6.66 14.98
C MET A 79 6.51 -5.82 16.07
N LEU A 80 7.24 -4.88 16.69
CA LEU A 80 6.65 -3.95 17.66
C LEU A 80 5.66 -3.00 16.99
N LEU A 81 5.93 -2.57 15.75
CA LEU A 81 5.01 -1.76 14.96
C LEU A 81 3.71 -2.55 14.61
N ILE A 82 3.82 -3.83 14.23
CA ILE A 82 2.66 -4.73 14.05
C ILE A 82 1.82 -4.79 15.33
N ARG A 83 2.47 -5.10 16.46
CA ARG A 83 1.77 -5.19 17.75
C ARG A 83 1.09 -3.87 18.09
N SER A 84 1.77 -2.75 17.87
CA SER A 84 1.26 -1.41 18.14
C SER A 84 0.03 -1.08 17.30
N TRP A 85 0.04 -1.43 16.02
CA TRP A 85 -1.11 -1.31 15.12
C TRP A 85 -2.31 -2.15 15.58
N LEU A 86 -2.10 -3.43 15.89
CA LEU A 86 -3.16 -4.32 16.37
C LEU A 86 -3.75 -3.80 17.69
N ARG A 87 -2.88 -3.39 18.62
CA ARG A 87 -3.31 -2.87 19.92
C ARG A 87 -3.98 -1.50 19.81
N LEU A 88 -3.60 -0.65 18.84
CA LEU A 88 -4.29 0.61 18.56
C LEU A 88 -5.74 0.34 18.13
N GLY A 89 -5.96 -0.58 17.20
CA GLY A 89 -7.31 -0.97 16.77
C GLY A 89 -8.14 -1.57 17.91
N GLN A 90 -7.54 -2.41 18.77
CA GLN A 90 -8.22 -2.94 19.95
C GLN A 90 -8.62 -1.86 20.97
N ARG A 91 -7.75 -0.87 21.19
CA ARG A 91 -7.97 0.24 22.12
C ARG A 91 -8.93 1.31 21.58
N LEU A 92 -9.14 1.34 20.27
CA LEU A 92 -10.13 2.18 19.59
C LEU A 92 -11.37 1.38 19.13
N ARG A 93 -11.62 0.19 19.69
CA ARG A 93 -12.86 -0.55 19.46
C ARG A 93 -14.07 0.32 19.77
N GLY A 94 -15.12 0.21 18.96
CA GLY A 94 -16.26 1.13 19.01
C GLY A 94 -16.03 2.45 18.27
N TRP A 95 -14.78 2.78 17.95
CA TRP A 95 -14.36 3.99 17.23
C TRP A 95 -15.00 5.28 17.78
N PRO A 96 -14.87 5.55 19.11
CA PRO A 96 -15.48 6.71 19.76
C PRO A 96 -15.02 8.04 19.13
N PRO A 97 -15.73 9.16 19.40
CA PRO A 97 -15.30 10.50 18.99
C PRO A 97 -13.82 10.74 19.33
N GLY A 98 -13.08 11.37 18.40
CA GLY A 98 -11.63 11.57 18.53
C GLY A 98 -10.75 10.47 17.94
N SER A 99 -11.28 9.26 17.69
CA SER A 99 -10.48 8.13 17.14
C SER A 99 -9.74 8.48 15.85
N LEU A 100 -10.34 9.28 14.96
CA LEU A 100 -9.68 9.69 13.71
C LEU A 100 -8.44 10.55 13.96
N ARG A 101 -8.48 11.43 14.96
CA ARG A 101 -7.32 12.24 15.36
C ARG A 101 -6.21 11.34 15.88
N THR A 102 -6.55 10.40 16.76
CA THR A 102 -5.58 9.43 17.31
C THR A 102 -4.93 8.56 16.24
N VAL A 103 -5.70 8.05 15.27
CA VAL A 103 -5.14 7.27 14.15
C VAL A 103 -4.24 8.13 13.27
N ARG A 104 -4.60 9.39 12.99
CA ARG A 104 -3.73 10.31 12.24
C ARG A 104 -2.43 10.62 12.98
N THR A 105 -2.52 10.84 14.29
CA THR A 105 -1.34 11.01 15.14
C THR A 105 -0.46 9.77 15.10
N ALA A 106 -1.03 8.56 15.15
CA ALA A 106 -0.28 7.32 15.02
C ALA A 106 0.45 7.23 13.67
N VAL A 107 -0.26 7.49 12.56
CA VAL A 107 0.34 7.49 11.20
C VAL A 107 1.55 8.42 11.15
N ILE A 108 1.39 9.69 11.59
CA ILE A 108 2.47 10.68 11.56
C ILE A 108 3.61 10.27 12.49
N ALA A 109 3.31 9.90 13.73
CA ALA A 109 4.32 9.57 14.72
C ALA A 109 5.13 8.33 14.31
N TRP A 110 4.50 7.35 13.67
CA TRP A 110 5.18 6.14 13.20
C TRP A 110 5.91 6.35 11.88
N SER A 111 5.42 7.22 11.00
CA SER A 111 6.06 7.50 9.70
C SER A 111 7.28 8.40 9.80
N VAL A 112 7.31 9.36 10.75
CA VAL A 112 8.40 10.34 10.86
C VAL A 112 9.78 9.69 11.01
N PRO A 113 10.02 8.74 11.94
CA PRO A 113 11.32 8.07 12.00
C PRO A 113 11.63 7.27 10.72
N LEU A 114 10.61 6.69 10.09
CA LEU A 114 10.78 5.88 8.86
C LEU A 114 11.16 6.73 7.64
N LEU A 115 10.81 8.03 7.59
CA LEU A 115 11.25 8.94 6.52
C LEU A 115 12.78 9.05 6.45
N PHE A 116 13.45 8.92 7.59
CA PHE A 116 14.91 9.06 7.71
C PHE A 116 15.64 7.72 7.68
N ALA A 117 14.93 6.59 7.58
CA ALA A 117 15.56 5.28 7.49
C ALA A 117 16.38 5.15 6.20
N VAL A 118 17.42 4.33 6.20
CA VAL A 118 17.97 3.80 4.95
C VAL A 118 16.87 2.97 4.27
N PRO A 119 16.74 2.95 2.92
CA PRO A 119 15.75 2.12 2.25
C PRO A 119 15.78 0.67 2.77
N ILE A 120 14.64 0.18 3.23
CA ILE A 120 14.46 -1.17 3.77
C ILE A 120 13.30 -1.83 3.03
N TYR A 121 13.24 -3.16 2.99
CA TYR A 121 12.19 -3.96 2.34
C TYR A 121 12.14 -3.89 0.81
N SER A 122 12.70 -2.85 0.20
CA SER A 122 12.88 -2.75 -1.25
C SER A 122 13.97 -1.73 -1.54
N ARG A 123 14.62 -1.92 -2.69
CA ARG A 123 15.63 -1.03 -3.27
C ARG A 123 15.15 -0.34 -4.56
N ASP A 124 13.86 -0.46 -4.90
CA ASP A 124 13.26 0.06 -6.14
C ASP A 124 13.48 1.57 -6.31
N VAL A 125 13.61 2.31 -5.21
CA VAL A 125 13.90 3.75 -5.24
C VAL A 125 15.15 4.09 -6.06
N TYR A 126 16.14 3.20 -6.09
CA TYR A 126 17.34 3.38 -6.91
C TYR A 126 17.08 3.14 -8.40
N ALA A 127 16.12 2.29 -8.75
CA ALA A 127 15.67 2.19 -10.14
C ALA A 127 15.03 3.51 -10.59
N TYR A 128 14.33 4.23 -9.71
CA TYR A 128 13.75 5.55 -10.05
C TYR A 128 14.82 6.57 -10.44
N ILE A 129 16.01 6.52 -9.81
CA ILE A 129 17.16 7.32 -10.21
C ILE A 129 17.59 6.96 -11.63
N GLY A 130 17.70 5.66 -11.93
CA GLY A 130 18.02 5.18 -13.29
C GLY A 130 17.01 5.66 -14.34
N GLN A 131 15.72 5.58 -14.03
CA GLN A 131 14.65 6.07 -14.91
C GLN A 131 14.77 7.58 -15.17
N GLY A 132 15.05 8.37 -14.14
CA GLY A 132 15.29 9.81 -14.30
C GLY A 132 16.55 10.12 -15.12
N ARG A 133 17.61 9.31 -14.99
CA ARG A 133 18.83 9.46 -15.80
C ARG A 133 18.61 9.12 -17.27
N LEU A 134 17.78 8.11 -17.58
CA LEU A 134 17.41 7.79 -18.97
C LEU A 134 16.72 9.00 -19.62
N MET A 135 15.72 9.56 -18.93
CA MET A 135 15.01 10.77 -19.38
C MET A 135 15.97 11.94 -19.64
N LEU A 136 16.89 12.21 -18.71
CA LEU A 136 17.86 13.31 -18.87
C LEU A 136 18.93 13.05 -19.95
N ALA A 137 19.18 11.79 -20.29
CA ALA A 137 20.04 11.39 -21.40
C ALA A 137 19.34 11.43 -22.77
N GLY A 138 18.05 11.82 -22.82
CA GLY A 138 17.26 11.81 -24.05
C GLY A 138 16.92 10.41 -24.54
N LYS A 139 17.02 9.40 -23.66
CA LYS A 139 16.69 8.00 -23.95
C LYS A 139 15.24 7.71 -23.56
N ASP A 140 14.56 6.88 -24.34
CA ASP A 140 13.18 6.47 -24.05
C ASP A 140 13.15 5.30 -23.06
N PRO A 141 12.67 5.49 -21.81
CA PRO A 141 12.63 4.43 -20.81
C PRO A 141 11.58 3.33 -21.08
N TYR A 142 10.71 3.53 -22.08
CA TYR A 142 9.81 2.49 -22.57
C TYR A 142 10.48 1.54 -23.58
N VAL A 143 11.68 1.88 -24.05
CA VAL A 143 12.46 1.07 -25.00
C VAL A 143 13.77 0.61 -24.37
N GLU A 144 14.49 1.50 -23.71
CA GLU A 144 15.80 1.25 -23.11
C GLU A 144 15.70 0.92 -21.61
N GLY A 145 16.47 -0.10 -21.20
CA GLY A 145 16.70 -0.40 -19.79
C GLY A 145 17.73 0.53 -19.14
N ILE A 146 17.70 0.60 -17.81
CA ILE A 146 18.65 1.37 -17.00
C ILE A 146 20.11 0.93 -17.25
N SER A 147 20.34 -0.32 -17.65
CA SER A 147 21.65 -0.88 -17.98
C SER A 147 22.35 -0.17 -19.13
N SER A 148 21.63 0.60 -19.95
CA SER A 148 22.21 1.37 -21.07
C SER A 148 22.93 2.65 -20.63
N LEU A 149 22.97 2.94 -19.32
CA LEU A 149 23.61 4.11 -18.73
C LEU A 149 24.92 3.74 -18.02
N ASP A 150 25.94 4.57 -18.16
CA ASP A 150 27.18 4.38 -17.39
C ASP A 150 26.92 4.46 -15.88
N ASN A 151 27.67 3.65 -15.11
CA ASN A 151 27.63 3.62 -13.65
C ASN A 151 26.23 3.33 -13.04
N TRP A 152 25.31 2.75 -13.80
CA TRP A 152 23.95 2.46 -13.32
C TRP A 152 23.95 1.59 -12.06
N PHE A 153 24.80 0.58 -12.01
CA PHE A 153 24.90 -0.36 -10.89
C PHE A 153 25.38 0.33 -9.60
N MET A 154 26.30 1.30 -9.73
CA MET A 154 26.82 2.08 -8.61
C MET A 154 25.75 2.93 -7.91
N LEU A 155 24.67 3.27 -8.63
CA LEU A 155 23.54 4.02 -8.06
C LEU A 155 22.52 3.13 -7.36
N GLY A 156 22.77 1.81 -7.27
CA GLY A 156 22.01 0.91 -6.42
C GLY A 156 20.76 0.31 -7.05
N ALA A 157 20.55 0.47 -8.36
CA ALA A 157 19.47 -0.23 -9.06
C ALA A 157 19.67 -1.75 -8.98
N ASP A 158 18.58 -2.49 -8.84
CA ASP A 158 18.63 -3.95 -8.85
C ASP A 158 18.98 -4.48 -10.25
N PRO A 159 19.98 -5.37 -10.40
CA PRO A 159 20.28 -6.03 -11.66
C PRO A 159 19.09 -6.72 -12.32
N GLU A 160 18.14 -7.23 -11.52
CA GLU A 160 16.94 -7.89 -12.05
C GLU A 160 16.10 -6.95 -12.95
N TRP A 161 16.12 -5.65 -12.64
CA TRP A 161 15.37 -4.63 -13.39
C TRP A 161 16.22 -3.85 -14.39
N ALA A 162 17.48 -4.21 -14.56
CA ALA A 162 18.43 -3.39 -15.31
C ALA A 162 18.06 -3.28 -16.80
N GLU A 163 17.59 -4.36 -17.41
CA GLU A 163 17.16 -4.40 -18.81
C GLU A 163 15.64 -4.24 -18.98
N ALA A 164 14.90 -4.18 -17.87
CA ALA A 164 13.46 -4.09 -17.91
C ALA A 164 12.99 -2.71 -18.39
N ARG A 165 11.97 -2.71 -19.24
CA ARG A 165 11.24 -1.50 -19.62
C ARG A 165 10.52 -0.93 -18.41
N THR A 166 10.35 0.39 -18.39
CA THR A 166 9.72 1.06 -17.27
C THR A 166 8.24 0.68 -17.12
N PRO A 167 7.76 0.30 -15.91
CA PRO A 167 6.35 0.05 -15.66
C PRO A 167 5.58 1.33 -15.29
N TYR A 168 6.21 2.50 -15.39
CA TYR A 168 5.68 3.77 -14.88
C TYR A 168 5.02 4.61 -15.97
N GLY A 169 4.06 5.44 -15.58
CA GLY A 169 3.46 6.42 -16.47
C GLY A 169 4.35 7.66 -16.66
N PRO A 170 4.00 8.55 -17.60
CA PRO A 170 4.80 9.73 -17.94
C PRO A 170 5.03 10.68 -16.76
N TYR A 171 4.06 10.83 -15.86
CA TYR A 171 4.18 11.77 -14.73
C TYR A 171 5.22 11.31 -13.71
N PHE A 172 5.35 10.01 -13.49
CA PHE A 172 6.41 9.52 -12.63
C PHE A 172 7.79 9.65 -13.29
N LEU A 173 7.89 9.45 -14.60
CA LEU A 173 9.14 9.70 -15.34
C LEU A 173 9.57 11.16 -15.25
N TRP A 174 8.63 12.11 -15.34
CA TRP A 174 8.91 13.53 -15.11
C TRP A 174 9.38 13.83 -13.69
N ILE A 175 8.72 13.24 -12.69
CA ILE A 175 9.16 13.35 -11.29
C ILE A 175 10.57 12.80 -11.13
N ALA A 176 10.87 11.63 -11.72
CA ALA A 176 12.18 11.02 -11.68
C ALA A 176 13.25 11.90 -12.34
N ALA A 177 12.97 12.43 -13.54
CA ALA A 177 13.86 13.36 -14.23
C ALA A 177 14.10 14.64 -13.41
N ALA A 178 13.05 15.20 -12.81
CA ALA A 178 13.14 16.38 -11.95
C ALA A 178 13.99 16.11 -10.70
N VAL A 179 13.76 14.99 -10.01
CA VAL A 179 14.55 14.59 -8.84
C VAL A 179 16.02 14.45 -9.22
N VAL A 180 16.33 13.68 -10.26
CA VAL A 180 17.71 13.46 -10.71
C VAL A 180 18.39 14.76 -11.13
N ARG A 181 17.66 15.68 -11.77
CA ARG A 181 18.18 17.00 -12.15
C ARG A 181 18.52 17.84 -10.93
N LEU A 182 17.67 17.82 -9.90
CA LEU A 182 17.88 18.59 -8.67
C LEU A 182 19.00 18.03 -7.80
N THR A 183 19.19 16.71 -7.79
CA THR A 183 20.15 16.02 -6.93
C THR A 183 21.45 15.66 -7.64
N ASN A 184 21.54 15.93 -8.94
CA ASN A 184 22.61 15.44 -9.81
C ASN A 184 22.81 13.92 -9.67
N ALA A 185 21.72 13.16 -9.65
CA ALA A 185 21.68 11.71 -9.42
C ALA A 185 22.30 11.22 -8.09
N GLN A 186 22.61 12.10 -7.13
CA GLN A 186 23.18 11.71 -5.85
C GLN A 186 22.18 10.80 -5.10
N PRO A 187 22.55 9.56 -4.73
CA PRO A 187 21.58 8.56 -4.28
C PRO A 187 20.75 8.99 -3.07
N ASP A 188 21.38 9.52 -2.03
CA ASP A 188 20.70 9.78 -0.75
C ASP A 188 19.69 10.93 -0.87
N ALA A 189 20.10 12.03 -1.49
CA ALA A 189 19.23 13.17 -1.76
C ALA A 189 18.08 12.78 -2.70
N SER A 190 18.34 11.94 -3.70
CA SER A 190 17.31 11.43 -4.60
C SER A 190 16.28 10.60 -3.85
N VAL A 191 16.72 9.68 -2.98
CA VAL A 191 15.84 8.89 -2.12
C VAL A 191 14.97 9.81 -1.25
N MET A 192 15.53 10.87 -0.68
CA MET A 192 14.75 11.81 0.14
C MET A 192 13.68 12.54 -0.67
N LEU A 193 13.99 13.03 -1.88
CA LEU A 193 12.99 13.69 -2.72
C LEU A 193 11.90 12.71 -3.22
N PHE A 194 12.27 11.48 -3.57
CA PHE A 194 11.30 10.44 -3.90
C PHE A 194 10.40 10.09 -2.70
N ARG A 195 10.95 10.05 -1.49
CA ARG A 195 10.15 9.89 -0.26
C ARG A 195 9.16 11.02 -0.08
N LEU A 196 9.56 12.27 -0.30
CA LEU A 196 8.64 13.40 -0.22
C LEU A 196 7.49 13.26 -1.23
N ALA A 197 7.79 12.85 -2.47
CA ALA A 197 6.76 12.58 -3.48
C ALA A 197 5.81 11.43 -3.06
N ALA A 198 6.34 10.32 -2.53
CA ALA A 198 5.54 9.23 -2.00
C ALA A 198 4.68 9.69 -0.80
N TYR A 199 5.23 10.54 0.07
CA TYR A 199 4.57 11.04 1.27
C TYR A 199 3.39 11.97 0.95
N VAL A 200 3.42 12.70 -0.17
CA VAL A 200 2.23 13.39 -0.70
C VAL A 200 1.08 12.41 -0.90
N GLY A 201 1.36 11.23 -1.47
CA GLY A 201 0.40 10.13 -1.59
C GLY A 201 -0.16 9.64 -0.26
N VAL A 202 0.68 9.53 0.76
CA VAL A 202 0.27 9.19 2.13
C VAL A 202 -0.68 10.25 2.70
N ILE A 203 -0.36 11.54 2.53
CA ILE A 203 -1.22 12.65 2.96
C ILE A 203 -2.58 12.60 2.26
N LEU A 204 -2.58 12.38 0.92
CA LEU A 204 -3.82 12.22 0.16
C LEU A 204 -4.67 11.07 0.71
N CYS A 205 -4.06 9.92 1.03
CA CYS A 205 -4.76 8.80 1.68
C CYS A 205 -5.33 9.19 3.05
N MET A 206 -4.56 9.88 3.91
CA MET A 206 -5.00 10.35 5.23
C MET A 206 -6.18 11.33 5.17
N VAL A 207 -6.28 12.11 4.09
CA VAL A 207 -7.35 13.06 3.85
C VAL A 207 -8.58 12.37 3.26
N TYR A 208 -8.39 11.58 2.19
CA TYR A 208 -9.48 11.11 1.34
C TYR A 208 -10.04 9.74 1.71
N VAL A 209 -9.26 8.84 2.35
CA VAL A 209 -9.82 7.56 2.85
C VAL A 209 -10.95 7.78 3.87
N PRO A 210 -10.80 8.61 4.92
CA PRO A 210 -11.89 8.85 5.87
C PRO A 210 -13.07 9.56 5.23
N LYS A 211 -12.83 10.45 4.24
CA LYS A 211 -13.86 11.16 3.51
C LYS A 211 -14.69 10.20 2.65
N LEU A 212 -14.02 9.33 1.89
CA LEU A 212 -14.66 8.30 1.07
C LEU A 212 -15.43 7.30 1.95
N ALA A 213 -14.88 6.89 3.10
CA ALA A 213 -15.55 6.00 4.04
C ALA A 213 -16.90 6.55 4.54
N ARG A 214 -16.97 7.86 4.80
CA ARG A 214 -18.22 8.51 5.21
C ARG A 214 -19.30 8.45 4.14
N LEU A 215 -18.95 8.47 2.85
CA LEU A 215 -19.92 8.32 1.75
C LEU A 215 -20.59 6.93 1.75
N HIS A 216 -19.96 5.94 2.39
CA HIS A 216 -20.45 4.57 2.51
C HIS A 216 -20.97 4.22 3.91
N ASN A 217 -21.16 5.21 4.80
CA ASN A 217 -21.53 5.01 6.20
C ASN A 217 -20.54 4.09 6.97
N VAL A 218 -19.25 4.15 6.60
CA VAL A 218 -18.18 3.43 7.27
C VAL A 218 -17.40 4.40 8.16
N ASN A 219 -17.03 3.96 9.36
CA ASN A 219 -16.22 4.77 10.27
C ASN A 219 -14.86 5.12 9.63
N GLY A 220 -14.60 6.41 9.44
CA GLY A 220 -13.38 6.88 8.78
C GLY A 220 -12.09 6.62 9.54
N ALA A 221 -12.13 6.53 10.88
CA ALA A 221 -10.96 6.17 11.69
C ALA A 221 -10.61 4.69 11.49
N ARG A 222 -11.63 3.82 11.47
CA ARG A 222 -11.45 2.39 11.15
C ARG A 222 -10.87 2.18 9.77
N ALA A 223 -11.42 2.87 8.76
CA ALA A 223 -10.93 2.77 7.40
C ALA A 223 -9.45 3.19 7.31
N LEU A 224 -9.08 4.31 7.94
CA LEU A 224 -7.71 4.81 7.96
C LEU A 224 -6.74 3.90 8.73
N TRP A 225 -7.21 3.29 9.83
CA TRP A 225 -6.41 2.35 10.60
C TRP A 225 -6.10 1.07 9.83
N ILE A 226 -7.08 0.54 9.09
CA ILE A 226 -6.90 -0.65 8.24
C ILE A 226 -5.94 -0.37 7.08
N SER A 227 -6.06 0.80 6.44
CA SER A 227 -5.33 1.09 5.21
C SER A 227 -3.99 1.77 5.40
N VAL A 228 -3.94 2.91 6.11
CA VAL A 228 -2.77 3.81 6.16
C VAL A 228 -1.95 3.62 7.42
N ALA A 229 -2.57 3.45 8.59
CA ALA A 229 -1.84 3.16 9.84
C ALA A 229 -1.27 1.74 9.90
N ASN A 230 -1.54 0.95 8.86
CA ASN A 230 -0.99 -0.38 8.64
C ASN A 230 0.55 -0.33 8.57
N PRO A 231 1.28 -1.15 9.36
CA PRO A 231 2.74 -1.23 9.32
C PRO A 231 3.30 -1.50 7.93
N LEU A 232 2.68 -2.39 7.14
CA LEU A 232 3.12 -2.67 5.77
C LEU A 232 3.01 -1.41 4.90
N PHE A 233 1.95 -0.63 5.07
CA PHE A 233 1.78 0.64 4.35
C PHE A 233 2.90 1.62 4.70
N LEU A 234 3.18 1.81 5.99
CA LEU A 234 4.21 2.75 6.43
C LEU A 234 5.61 2.31 6.00
N ILE A 235 5.94 1.01 6.12
CA ILE A 235 7.25 0.50 5.73
C ILE A 235 7.44 0.63 4.22
N SER A 236 6.51 0.10 3.41
CA SER A 236 6.65 0.13 1.95
C SER A 236 6.55 1.54 1.37
N PHE A 237 5.55 2.33 1.73
CA PHE A 237 5.31 3.62 1.09
C PHE A 237 6.16 4.76 1.67
N VAL A 238 6.62 4.66 2.92
CA VAL A 238 7.44 5.70 3.55
C VAL A 238 8.91 5.28 3.57
N ALA A 239 9.25 4.17 4.23
CA ALA A 239 10.65 3.77 4.40
C ALA A 239 11.28 3.35 3.06
N SER A 240 10.59 2.54 2.25
CA SER A 240 11.07 2.09 0.93
C SER A 240 10.84 3.11 -0.20
N ALA A 241 10.15 4.22 0.09
CA ALA A 241 9.86 5.29 -0.87
C ALA A 241 9.06 4.87 -2.12
N HIS A 242 8.22 3.83 -2.02
CA HIS A 242 7.45 3.35 -3.18
C HIS A 242 6.52 4.42 -3.75
N ASN A 243 6.66 4.68 -5.05
CA ASN A 243 5.84 5.65 -5.79
C ASN A 243 4.35 5.28 -5.86
N ASP A 244 4.04 3.99 -5.64
CA ASP A 244 2.70 3.45 -5.44
C ASP A 244 1.87 4.26 -4.43
N ALA A 245 2.51 4.87 -3.43
CA ALA A 245 1.84 5.75 -2.47
C ALA A 245 1.14 6.93 -3.15
N LEU A 246 1.83 7.59 -4.08
CA LEU A 246 1.32 8.74 -4.83
C LEU A 246 0.21 8.30 -5.80
N MET A 247 0.40 7.18 -6.49
CA MET A 247 -0.64 6.53 -7.31
C MET A 247 -1.92 6.31 -6.49
N VAL A 248 -1.83 5.59 -5.36
CA VAL A 248 -2.99 5.26 -4.52
C VAL A 248 -3.64 6.52 -3.94
N GLY A 249 -2.84 7.49 -3.49
CA GLY A 249 -3.34 8.76 -2.98
C GLY A 249 -4.16 9.54 -4.00
N LEU A 250 -3.65 9.66 -5.23
CA LEU A 250 -4.34 10.28 -6.36
C LEU A 250 -5.61 9.51 -6.74
N ALA A 251 -5.53 8.17 -6.81
CA ALA A 251 -6.67 7.32 -7.11
C ALA A 251 -7.82 7.49 -6.10
N VAL A 252 -7.53 7.41 -4.80
CA VAL A 252 -8.55 7.56 -3.74
C VAL A 252 -9.14 8.97 -3.73
N ALA A 253 -8.32 10.00 -3.94
CA ALA A 253 -8.79 11.37 -4.08
C ALA A 253 -9.72 11.53 -5.29
N GLY A 254 -9.33 10.99 -6.45
CA GLY A 254 -10.13 11.04 -7.67
C GLY A 254 -11.46 10.31 -7.54
N VAL A 255 -11.45 9.11 -6.94
CA VAL A 255 -12.68 8.37 -6.61
C VAL A 255 -13.60 9.17 -5.68
N TYR A 256 -13.04 9.85 -4.67
CA TYR A 256 -13.82 10.72 -3.79
C TYR A 256 -14.49 11.85 -4.57
N PHE A 257 -13.74 12.61 -5.39
CA PHE A 257 -14.31 13.72 -6.15
C PHE A 257 -15.36 13.27 -7.18
N ALA A 258 -15.13 12.14 -7.86
CA ALA A 258 -16.13 11.54 -8.74
C ALA A 258 -17.40 11.15 -7.98
N ALA A 259 -17.27 10.57 -6.78
CA ALA A 259 -18.39 10.19 -5.93
C ALA A 259 -19.15 11.39 -5.33
N THR A 260 -18.51 12.57 -5.22
CA THR A 260 -19.11 13.81 -4.71
C THR A 260 -19.51 14.80 -5.80
N LYS A 261 -19.89 14.32 -7.00
CA LYS A 261 -20.38 15.13 -8.12
C LYS A 261 -19.37 16.12 -8.72
N HIS A 262 -18.07 15.87 -8.56
CA HIS A 262 -17.00 16.60 -9.24
C HIS A 262 -16.25 15.66 -10.20
N PRO A 263 -16.92 15.15 -11.25
CA PRO A 263 -16.39 14.10 -12.10
C PRO A 263 -15.12 14.51 -12.84
N LEU A 264 -15.02 15.76 -13.30
CA LEU A 264 -13.82 16.22 -14.02
C LEU A 264 -12.57 16.19 -13.13
N ILE A 265 -12.66 16.70 -11.89
CA ILE A 265 -11.56 16.60 -10.92
C ILE A 265 -11.26 15.13 -10.62
N GLY A 266 -12.31 14.30 -10.50
CA GLY A 266 -12.16 12.86 -10.31
C GLY A 266 -11.38 12.18 -11.43
N ILE A 267 -11.71 12.50 -12.69
CA ILE A 267 -11.02 12.00 -13.88
C ILE A 267 -9.58 12.48 -13.88
N LEU A 268 -9.33 13.79 -13.74
CA LEU A 268 -7.97 14.34 -13.75
C LEU A 268 -7.06 13.72 -12.68
N LEU A 269 -7.57 13.49 -11.47
CA LEU A 269 -6.79 12.85 -10.40
C LEU A 269 -6.54 11.36 -10.67
N VAL A 270 -7.52 10.63 -11.20
CA VAL A 270 -7.31 9.22 -11.60
C VAL A 270 -6.36 9.14 -12.80
N THR A 271 -6.45 10.05 -13.77
CA THR A 271 -5.48 10.18 -14.86
C THR A 271 -4.09 10.50 -14.33
N GLY A 272 -3.99 11.37 -13.31
CA GLY A 272 -2.78 11.59 -12.53
C GLY A 272 -2.20 10.29 -11.96
N SER A 273 -3.05 9.47 -11.34
CA SER A 273 -2.67 8.15 -10.83
C SER A 273 -2.18 7.20 -11.92
N ILE A 274 -2.83 7.17 -13.09
CA ILE A 274 -2.41 6.38 -14.27
C ILE A 274 -1.04 6.86 -14.75
N GLY A 275 -0.83 8.18 -14.77
CA GLY A 275 0.45 8.80 -15.09
C GLY A 275 1.57 8.49 -14.08
N ILE A 276 1.25 8.04 -12.87
CA ILE A 276 2.25 7.45 -11.96
C ILE A 276 2.47 5.97 -12.28
N LYS A 277 1.40 5.20 -12.29
CA LYS A 277 1.42 3.76 -12.59
C LYS A 277 0.16 3.35 -13.36
N PRO A 278 0.29 2.81 -14.58
CA PRO A 278 -0.84 2.64 -15.50
C PRO A 278 -1.99 1.77 -14.98
N ILE A 279 -1.72 0.85 -14.04
CA ILE A 279 -2.70 -0.15 -13.57
C ILE A 279 -4.02 0.46 -13.04
N THR A 280 -4.00 1.71 -12.57
CA THR A 280 -5.20 2.40 -12.10
C THR A 280 -6.18 2.83 -13.20
N ILE A 281 -5.85 2.55 -14.47
CA ILE A 281 -6.76 2.68 -15.62
C ILE A 281 -8.07 1.91 -15.42
N LEU A 282 -8.00 0.80 -14.66
CA LEU A 282 -9.14 -0.04 -14.29
C LEU A 282 -10.21 0.70 -13.49
N LEU A 283 -9.88 1.86 -12.90
CA LEU A 283 -10.82 2.70 -12.16
C LEU A 283 -11.70 3.54 -13.10
N LEU A 284 -11.22 3.92 -14.29
CA LEU A 284 -11.91 4.87 -15.19
C LEU A 284 -13.34 4.44 -15.57
N PRO A 285 -13.63 3.17 -15.90
CA PRO A 285 -15.01 2.76 -16.18
C PRO A 285 -15.94 3.04 -14.99
N PHE A 286 -15.47 2.81 -13.77
CA PHE A 286 -16.27 3.06 -12.57
C PHE A 286 -16.38 4.56 -12.26
N ILE A 287 -15.36 5.36 -12.55
CA ILE A 287 -15.43 6.82 -12.50
C ILE A 287 -16.49 7.35 -13.47
N GLY A 288 -16.53 6.82 -14.70
CA GLY A 288 -17.56 7.18 -15.66
C GLY A 288 -18.97 6.75 -15.23
N LEU A 289 -19.12 5.62 -14.53
CA LEU A 289 -20.41 5.26 -13.90
C LEU A 289 -20.81 6.24 -12.79
N LEU A 290 -19.86 6.70 -11.97
CA LEU A 290 -20.11 7.73 -10.96
C LEU A 290 -20.53 9.05 -11.61
N TRP A 291 -19.91 9.44 -12.73
CA TRP A 291 -20.26 10.62 -13.49
C TRP A 291 -21.64 10.49 -14.16
N ALA A 292 -21.94 9.35 -14.77
CA ALA A 292 -23.21 9.11 -15.46
C ALA A 292 -24.40 9.34 -14.52
N GLY A 293 -24.22 8.98 -13.24
CA GLY A 293 -25.17 9.23 -12.17
C GLY A 293 -26.11 8.05 -11.91
N LYS A 294 -26.84 8.12 -10.80
CA LYS A 294 -27.78 7.08 -10.38
C LYS A 294 -28.95 6.99 -11.37
N GLY A 295 -29.31 5.77 -11.77
CA GLY A 295 -30.41 5.50 -12.69
C GLY A 295 -30.14 5.89 -14.15
N ALA A 296 -28.90 6.24 -14.51
CA ALA A 296 -28.56 6.61 -15.89
C ALA A 296 -28.83 5.46 -16.87
N SER A 297 -29.46 5.77 -18.00
CA SER A 297 -29.67 4.83 -19.11
C SER A 297 -28.34 4.38 -19.72
N TRP A 298 -28.32 3.22 -20.37
CA TRP A 298 -27.12 2.68 -21.03
C TRP A 298 -26.53 3.62 -22.09
N PRO A 299 -27.32 4.25 -22.99
CA PRO A 299 -26.78 5.23 -23.93
C PRO A 299 -26.01 6.36 -23.24
N ARG A 300 -26.56 6.91 -22.14
CA ARG A 300 -25.87 7.94 -21.35
C ARG A 300 -24.58 7.40 -20.73
N ARG A 301 -24.57 6.18 -20.20
CA ARG A 301 -23.37 5.55 -19.64
C ARG A 301 -22.26 5.41 -20.69
N PHE A 302 -22.60 5.00 -21.91
CA PHE A 302 -21.64 4.89 -23.01
C PHE A 302 -21.07 6.25 -23.44
N VAL A 303 -21.91 7.27 -23.58
CA VAL A 303 -21.45 8.64 -23.90
C VAL A 303 -20.50 9.16 -22.81
N ILE A 304 -20.84 8.95 -21.54
CA ILE A 304 -20.01 9.40 -20.42
C ILE A 304 -18.73 8.58 -20.29
N TRP A 305 -18.74 7.28 -20.60
CA TRP A 305 -17.52 6.48 -20.72
C TRP A 305 -16.62 6.98 -21.84
N ALA A 306 -17.18 7.27 -23.02
CA ALA A 306 -16.41 7.84 -24.13
C ALA A 306 -15.79 9.18 -23.74
N ALA A 307 -16.55 10.07 -23.08
CA ALA A 307 -16.02 11.34 -22.58
C ALA A 307 -14.93 11.14 -21.51
N THR A 308 -15.12 10.20 -20.58
CA THR A 308 -14.12 9.85 -19.55
C THR A 308 -12.82 9.37 -20.17
N ALA A 309 -12.94 8.46 -21.15
CA ALA A 309 -11.82 7.91 -21.90
C ALA A 309 -11.11 9.00 -22.71
N LEU A 310 -11.86 9.85 -23.43
CA LEU A 310 -11.31 10.93 -24.24
C LEU A 310 -10.52 11.93 -23.40
N ILE A 311 -11.05 12.36 -22.25
CA ILE A 311 -10.34 13.27 -21.34
C ILE A 311 -9.05 12.62 -20.83
N SER A 312 -9.15 11.38 -20.33
CA SER A 312 -7.99 10.72 -19.71
C SER A 312 -6.92 10.37 -20.74
N PHE A 313 -7.28 9.71 -21.84
CA PHE A 313 -6.33 9.31 -22.88
C PHE A 313 -5.82 10.50 -23.68
N GLY A 314 -6.65 11.51 -23.93
CA GLY A 314 -6.21 12.76 -24.54
C GLY A 314 -5.14 13.44 -23.68
N LEU A 315 -5.35 13.54 -22.36
CA LEU A 315 -4.38 14.10 -21.45
C LEU A 315 -3.09 13.26 -21.39
N LEU A 316 -3.18 11.94 -21.32
CA LEU A 316 -1.99 11.06 -21.31
C LEU A 316 -1.23 11.09 -22.65
N ALA A 317 -1.92 11.21 -23.78
CA ALA A 317 -1.29 11.34 -25.09
C ALA A 317 -0.56 12.69 -25.22
N LEU A 318 -1.20 13.79 -24.80
CA LEU A 318 -0.57 15.11 -24.74
C LEU A 318 0.63 15.11 -23.80
N SER A 319 0.53 14.40 -22.68
CA SER A 319 1.61 14.24 -21.72
C SER A 319 2.76 13.41 -22.32
N GLY A 320 2.46 12.30 -22.96
CA GLY A 320 3.48 11.47 -23.61
C GLY A 320 4.17 12.19 -24.78
N TRP A 321 3.51 13.14 -25.43
CA TRP A 321 4.15 13.95 -26.46
C TRP A 321 5.26 14.86 -25.89
N ALA A 322 5.10 15.33 -24.65
CA ALA A 322 6.19 16.00 -23.94
C ALA A 322 7.31 14.99 -23.61
N ASP A 323 8.56 15.43 -23.82
CA ASP A 323 9.78 14.62 -23.69
C ASP A 323 9.87 13.39 -24.62
N GLY A 324 9.00 13.27 -25.64
CA GLY A 324 9.10 12.22 -26.67
C GLY A 324 8.71 10.80 -26.22
N LEU A 325 7.98 10.67 -25.11
CA LEU A 325 7.57 9.38 -24.52
C LEU A 325 6.45 8.63 -25.28
N GLY A 326 5.68 9.35 -26.09
CA GLY A 326 4.54 8.81 -26.84
C GLY A 326 3.53 8.06 -25.97
N VAL A 327 3.07 6.91 -26.45
CA VAL A 327 2.13 6.03 -25.73
C VAL A 327 2.82 4.80 -25.13
N GLY A 328 4.14 4.86 -24.91
CA GLY A 328 4.94 3.73 -24.45
C GLY A 328 4.48 3.14 -23.11
N TRP A 329 3.86 3.96 -22.25
CA TRP A 329 3.24 3.51 -21.00
C TRP A 329 2.16 2.44 -21.17
N ALA A 330 1.55 2.32 -22.36
CA ALA A 330 0.58 1.27 -22.65
C ALA A 330 1.25 -0.13 -22.68
N TRP A 331 2.54 -0.22 -23.01
CA TRP A 331 3.27 -1.48 -22.97
C TRP A 331 3.34 -2.08 -21.57
N ALA A 332 3.43 -1.24 -20.53
CA ALA A 332 3.39 -1.69 -19.15
C ALA A 332 2.07 -2.40 -18.77
N LEU A 333 1.00 -2.24 -19.57
CA LEU A 333 -0.27 -2.96 -19.40
C LEU A 333 -0.37 -4.21 -20.28
N LEU A 334 0.29 -4.22 -21.44
CA LEU A 334 0.16 -5.25 -22.47
C LEU A 334 1.20 -6.36 -22.35
N ASP A 335 2.39 -6.03 -21.82
CA ASP A 335 3.52 -6.95 -21.69
C ASP A 335 3.91 -7.10 -20.21
N PRO A 336 3.13 -7.89 -19.43
CA PRO A 336 3.39 -8.06 -18.01
C PRO A 336 4.70 -8.83 -17.79
N THR A 337 5.39 -8.52 -16.69
CA THR A 337 6.62 -9.19 -16.29
C THR A 337 6.46 -10.72 -16.35
N PRO A 338 7.34 -11.43 -17.07
CA PRO A 338 7.31 -12.89 -17.12
C PRO A 338 7.47 -13.52 -15.74
N GLY A 339 6.90 -14.70 -15.55
CA GLY A 339 7.10 -15.51 -14.35
C GLY A 339 5.95 -15.43 -13.34
N TYR A 340 6.26 -15.80 -12.10
CA TYR A 340 5.29 -15.84 -11.01
C TYR A 340 5.97 -15.64 -9.66
N THR A 341 5.18 -15.26 -8.66
CA THR A 341 5.63 -15.16 -7.26
C THR A 341 5.05 -16.30 -6.45
N GLY A 342 5.90 -16.99 -5.67
CA GLY A 342 5.52 -18.23 -4.99
C GLY A 342 4.43 -18.10 -3.92
N TYR A 343 4.23 -16.89 -3.39
CA TYR A 343 3.20 -16.57 -2.40
C TYR A 343 1.95 -15.90 -3.00
N SER A 344 1.93 -15.58 -4.30
CA SER A 344 0.69 -15.14 -4.95
C SER A 344 -0.28 -16.33 -5.05
N PRO A 345 -1.61 -16.10 -4.94
CA PRO A 345 -2.58 -17.20 -5.08
C PRO A 345 -2.44 -17.94 -6.42
N SER A 346 -2.29 -17.20 -7.52
CA SER A 346 -2.12 -17.75 -8.87
C SER A 346 -0.78 -18.48 -9.04
N GLY A 347 0.33 -17.91 -8.54
CA GLY A 347 1.65 -18.53 -8.59
C GLY A 347 1.75 -19.80 -7.74
N PHE A 348 1.24 -19.78 -6.51
CA PHE A 348 1.22 -20.92 -5.60
C PHE A 348 0.39 -22.07 -6.14
N LEU A 349 -0.87 -21.80 -6.54
CA LEU A 349 -1.75 -22.83 -7.09
C LEU A 349 -1.22 -23.34 -8.44
N GLY A 350 -0.65 -22.46 -9.27
CA GLY A 350 0.02 -22.86 -10.50
C GLY A 350 1.16 -23.85 -10.27
N GLN A 351 1.97 -23.65 -9.23
CA GLN A 351 3.00 -24.64 -8.85
C GLN A 351 2.39 -25.98 -8.40
N GLN A 352 1.22 -25.99 -7.76
CA GLN A 352 0.56 -27.25 -7.41
C GLN A 352 0.03 -27.97 -8.66
N VAL A 353 -0.49 -27.23 -9.63
CA VAL A 353 -0.89 -27.76 -10.95
C VAL A 353 0.32 -28.34 -11.68
N GLU A 354 1.45 -27.64 -11.66
CA GLU A 354 2.70 -28.11 -12.25
C GLU A 354 3.17 -29.44 -11.64
N ARG A 355 3.22 -29.50 -10.31
CA ARG A 355 3.62 -30.71 -9.57
C ARG A 355 2.70 -31.89 -9.88
N LEU A 356 1.39 -31.65 -9.93
CA LEU A 356 0.41 -32.69 -10.23
C LEU A 356 0.53 -33.17 -11.69
N GLY A 357 0.69 -32.25 -12.63
CA GLY A 357 0.89 -32.59 -14.05
C GLY A 357 2.13 -33.45 -14.24
N ASN A 358 3.27 -33.02 -13.68
CA ASN A 358 4.54 -33.76 -13.77
C ASN A 358 4.43 -35.14 -13.10
N PHE A 359 3.75 -35.25 -11.94
CA PHE A 359 3.52 -36.53 -11.28
C PHE A 359 2.71 -37.52 -12.14
N LEU A 360 1.78 -37.01 -12.95
CA LEU A 360 0.96 -37.79 -13.87
C LEU A 360 1.65 -38.05 -15.23
N GLY A 361 2.90 -37.61 -15.42
CA GLY A 361 3.61 -37.72 -16.70
C GLY A 361 3.11 -36.75 -17.78
N LEU A 362 2.35 -35.72 -17.40
CA LEU A 362 1.83 -34.66 -18.28
C LEU A 362 2.79 -33.45 -18.30
N PRO A 363 2.67 -32.53 -19.29
CA PRO A 363 3.47 -31.30 -19.33
C PRO A 363 2.99 -30.30 -18.25
N GLY A 364 3.38 -30.51 -17.00
CA GLY A 364 2.93 -29.72 -15.85
C GLY A 364 3.24 -28.23 -15.97
N GLY A 365 4.38 -27.86 -16.59
CA GLY A 365 4.75 -26.47 -16.84
C GLY A 365 3.72 -25.74 -17.72
N ASP A 366 3.32 -26.36 -18.83
CA ASP A 366 2.33 -25.80 -19.76
C ASP A 366 0.93 -25.74 -19.12
N MET A 367 0.58 -26.76 -18.33
CA MET A 367 -0.65 -26.79 -17.56
C MET A 367 -0.71 -25.62 -16.56
N ALA A 368 0.37 -25.38 -15.82
CA ALA A 368 0.48 -24.28 -14.88
C ALA A 368 0.45 -22.91 -15.58
N GLY A 369 1.14 -22.76 -16.71
CA GLY A 369 1.07 -21.57 -17.56
C GLY A 369 -0.34 -21.29 -18.07
N THR A 370 -1.06 -22.33 -18.49
CA THR A 370 -2.46 -22.23 -18.93
C THR A 370 -3.39 -21.88 -17.77
N PHE A 371 -3.23 -22.51 -16.62
CA PHE A 371 -3.99 -22.19 -15.41
C PHE A 371 -3.86 -20.71 -15.00
N ARG A 372 -2.63 -20.17 -14.98
CA ARG A 372 -2.39 -18.76 -14.66
C ARG A 372 -3.07 -17.82 -15.66
N ARG A 373 -3.00 -18.13 -16.96
CA ARG A 373 -3.70 -17.37 -18.02
C ARG A 373 -5.22 -17.41 -17.86
N LEU A 374 -5.79 -18.55 -17.46
CA LEU A 374 -7.23 -18.67 -17.18
C LEU A 374 -7.64 -17.81 -15.98
N LEU A 375 -6.83 -17.75 -14.91
CA LEU A 375 -7.10 -16.87 -13.77
C LEU A 375 -7.04 -15.39 -14.16
N GLN A 376 -6.07 -14.98 -14.98
CA GLN A 376 -6.00 -13.63 -15.52
C GLN A 376 -7.25 -13.30 -16.36
N ALA A 377 -7.65 -14.19 -17.27
CA ALA A 377 -8.86 -14.03 -18.07
C ALA A 377 -10.12 -13.94 -17.21
N ALA A 378 -10.22 -14.75 -16.15
CA ALA A 378 -11.32 -14.70 -15.18
C ALA A 378 -11.34 -13.36 -14.41
N ALA A 379 -10.16 -12.79 -14.10
CA ALA A 379 -10.06 -11.46 -13.49
C ALA A 379 -10.64 -10.39 -14.42
N ILE A 380 -10.22 -10.38 -15.69
CA ILE A 380 -10.71 -9.44 -16.71
C ILE A 380 -12.22 -9.61 -16.94
N LEU A 381 -12.70 -10.84 -17.05
CA LEU A 381 -14.14 -11.12 -17.16
C LEU A 381 -14.90 -10.56 -15.96
N LEU A 382 -14.38 -10.72 -14.74
CA LEU A 382 -15.00 -10.17 -13.55
C LEU A 382 -15.01 -8.63 -13.56
N VAL A 383 -13.95 -7.97 -14.05
CA VAL A 383 -13.95 -6.51 -14.26
C VAL A 383 -15.09 -6.12 -15.21
N LEU A 384 -15.19 -6.77 -16.37
CA LEU A 384 -16.23 -6.49 -17.36
C LEU A 384 -17.63 -6.71 -16.77
N VAL A 385 -17.88 -7.85 -16.13
CA VAL A 385 -19.16 -8.11 -15.45
C VAL A 385 -19.45 -7.03 -14.43
N LEU A 386 -18.47 -6.63 -13.61
CA LEU A 386 -18.65 -5.58 -12.62
C LEU A 386 -18.76 -4.18 -13.21
N MET A 387 -18.39 -3.93 -14.46
CA MET A 387 -18.69 -2.68 -15.17
C MET A 387 -20.17 -2.63 -15.56
N PHE A 388 -20.74 -3.74 -16.03
CA PHE A 388 -22.11 -3.77 -16.52
C PHE A 388 -23.16 -4.07 -15.45
N VAL A 389 -22.83 -4.92 -14.48
CA VAL A 389 -23.77 -5.51 -13.53
C VAL A 389 -23.57 -4.97 -12.11
N GLY A 390 -24.67 -4.56 -11.48
CA GLY A 390 -24.74 -4.17 -10.08
C GLY A 390 -25.36 -2.79 -9.85
N GLY A 391 -25.76 -2.52 -8.60
CA GLY A 391 -26.43 -1.27 -8.25
C GLY A 391 -25.50 -0.06 -8.13
N ASP A 392 -26.01 1.12 -8.48
CA ASP A 392 -25.23 2.37 -8.51
C ASP A 392 -24.70 2.79 -7.13
N ARG A 393 -25.38 2.41 -6.05
CA ARG A 393 -24.93 2.65 -4.66
C ARG A 393 -23.63 1.93 -4.31
N LYS A 394 -23.28 0.88 -5.07
CA LYS A 394 -22.12 0.01 -4.81
C LYS A 394 -20.99 0.21 -5.82
N ILE A 395 -21.00 1.27 -6.65
CA ILE A 395 -19.98 1.47 -7.70
C ILE A 395 -18.55 1.44 -7.15
N VAL A 396 -18.26 2.16 -6.06
CA VAL A 396 -16.93 2.15 -5.43
C VAL A 396 -16.56 0.76 -4.90
N ARG A 397 -17.53 -0.01 -4.39
CA ARG A 397 -17.28 -1.40 -3.94
C ARG A 397 -17.01 -2.33 -5.11
N ARG A 398 -17.77 -2.20 -6.21
CA ARG A 398 -17.57 -2.95 -7.46
C ARG A 398 -16.18 -2.67 -8.02
N MET A 399 -15.80 -1.39 -8.08
CA MET A 399 -14.46 -0.92 -8.46
C MET A 399 -13.36 -1.56 -7.59
N ALA A 400 -13.52 -1.54 -6.26
CA ALA A 400 -12.56 -2.14 -5.34
C ALA A 400 -12.42 -3.66 -5.52
N ILE A 401 -13.53 -4.37 -5.78
CA ILE A 401 -13.53 -5.81 -6.04
C ILE A 401 -12.91 -6.13 -7.40
N ALA A 402 -13.24 -5.36 -8.44
CA ALA A 402 -12.65 -5.49 -9.77
C ALA A 402 -11.13 -5.32 -9.73
N PHE A 403 -10.67 -4.29 -9.02
CA PHE A 403 -9.24 -4.04 -8.84
C PHE A 403 -8.56 -5.13 -8.01
N ALA A 404 -9.21 -5.59 -6.94
CA ALA A 404 -8.71 -6.72 -6.15
C ALA A 404 -8.62 -8.03 -6.96
N ALA A 405 -9.56 -8.27 -7.88
CA ALA A 405 -9.53 -9.46 -8.72
C ALA A 405 -8.29 -9.47 -9.62
N VAL A 406 -8.00 -8.35 -10.30
CA VAL A 406 -6.81 -8.24 -11.16
C VAL A 406 -5.52 -8.45 -10.36
N VAL A 407 -5.43 -7.86 -9.16
CA VAL A 407 -4.24 -8.02 -8.31
C VAL A 407 -4.11 -9.45 -7.77
N LEU A 408 -5.17 -10.02 -7.18
CA LEU A 408 -5.10 -11.30 -6.48
C LEU A 408 -5.02 -12.52 -7.42
N LEU A 409 -5.53 -12.40 -8.65
CA LEU A 409 -5.46 -13.44 -9.67
C LEU A 409 -4.24 -13.30 -10.59
N SER A 410 -3.46 -12.22 -10.42
CA SER A 410 -2.17 -12.04 -11.10
C SER A 410 -1.16 -13.12 -10.66
N PRO A 411 -0.35 -13.67 -11.59
CA PRO A 411 0.75 -14.58 -11.26
C PRO A 411 1.86 -13.90 -10.46
N ILE A 412 1.97 -12.57 -10.54
CA ILE A 412 2.95 -11.76 -9.83
C ILE A 412 2.25 -10.80 -8.90
N ILE A 413 2.56 -10.90 -7.61
CA ILE A 413 2.11 -9.98 -6.57
C ILE A 413 3.36 -9.62 -5.77
N GLN A 414 3.67 -8.33 -5.66
CA GLN A 414 4.65 -7.85 -4.70
C GLN A 414 3.96 -7.43 -3.39
N PRO A 415 4.67 -7.39 -2.24
CA PRO A 415 4.06 -7.11 -0.94
C PRO A 415 3.21 -5.83 -0.90
N TRP A 416 3.66 -4.78 -1.59
CA TRP A 416 2.97 -3.49 -1.62
C TRP A 416 1.72 -3.47 -2.52
N TYR A 417 1.48 -4.46 -3.37
CA TYR A 417 0.31 -4.49 -4.27
C TYR A 417 -1.00 -4.61 -3.48
N ILE A 418 -0.97 -5.29 -2.32
CA ILE A 418 -2.13 -5.38 -1.42
C ILE A 418 -2.52 -4.00 -0.89
N LEU A 419 -1.57 -3.08 -0.75
CA LEU A 419 -1.79 -1.72 -0.24
C LEU A 419 -2.59 -0.86 -1.22
N TRP A 420 -2.67 -1.23 -2.49
CA TRP A 420 -3.53 -0.56 -3.47
C TRP A 420 -5.01 -0.82 -3.20
N LEU A 421 -5.32 -2.01 -2.66
CA LEU A 421 -6.68 -2.49 -2.45
C LEU A 421 -7.29 -1.97 -1.15
N LEU A 422 -6.48 -1.93 -0.08
CA LEU A 422 -6.95 -1.66 1.28
C LEU A 422 -7.68 -0.31 1.42
N PRO A 423 -7.21 0.82 0.84
CA PRO A 423 -7.93 2.10 0.94
C PRO A 423 -9.36 2.05 0.40
N LEU A 424 -9.57 1.42 -0.76
CA LEU A 424 -10.87 1.32 -1.42
C LEU A 424 -11.78 0.30 -0.72
N LEU A 425 -11.24 -0.87 -0.34
CA LEU A 425 -11.98 -1.90 0.37
C LEU A 425 -12.37 -1.45 1.79
N ALA A 426 -11.46 -0.79 2.51
CA ALA A 426 -11.71 -0.29 3.85
C ALA A 426 -12.71 0.87 3.85
N ALA A 427 -12.65 1.78 2.86
CA ALA A 427 -13.62 2.84 2.71
C ALA A 427 -15.04 2.31 2.40
N THR A 428 -15.15 1.15 1.74
CA THR A 428 -16.45 0.54 1.40
C THR A 428 -16.93 -0.51 2.41
N GLY A 429 -16.15 -0.73 3.48
CA GLY A 429 -16.53 -1.57 4.62
C GLY A 429 -15.84 -2.93 4.62
N ILE A 430 -15.29 -3.27 5.78
CA ILE A 430 -14.70 -4.59 6.10
C ILE A 430 -15.41 -5.12 7.33
N LYS A 431 -15.92 -6.35 7.32
CA LYS A 431 -16.64 -6.89 8.48
C LYS A 431 -15.67 -7.29 9.59
N ASP A 432 -16.14 -7.23 10.84
CA ASP A 432 -15.38 -7.65 12.03
C ASP A 432 -15.47 -9.18 12.23
N ASN A 433 -15.10 -9.92 11.18
CA ASN A 433 -15.13 -11.38 11.10
C ASN A 433 -13.88 -11.90 10.36
N TRP A 434 -13.99 -12.95 9.54
CA TRP A 434 -12.87 -13.43 8.71
C TRP A 434 -12.20 -12.33 7.87
N GLN A 435 -12.93 -11.31 7.42
CA GLN A 435 -12.39 -10.28 6.53
C GLN A 435 -11.26 -9.47 7.18
N ILE A 436 -11.47 -8.98 8.42
CA ILE A 436 -10.43 -8.24 9.13
C ILE A 436 -9.28 -9.16 9.58
N ARG A 437 -9.57 -10.43 9.88
CA ARG A 437 -8.57 -11.43 10.28
C ARG A 437 -7.61 -11.75 9.15
N ILE A 438 -8.11 -11.88 7.92
CA ILE A 438 -7.25 -12.05 6.74
C ILE A 438 -6.33 -10.85 6.58
N ILE A 439 -6.79 -9.62 6.85
CA ILE A 439 -5.93 -8.44 6.78
C ILE A 439 -4.83 -8.51 7.84
N TYR A 440 -5.12 -8.92 9.08
CA TYR A 440 -4.08 -9.13 10.09
C TYR A 440 -3.04 -10.13 9.62
N ILE A 441 -3.47 -11.26 9.07
CA ILE A 441 -2.60 -12.34 8.60
C ILE A 441 -1.75 -11.85 7.43
N VAL A 442 -2.36 -11.27 6.40
CA VAL A 442 -1.68 -10.83 5.17
C VAL A 442 -0.69 -9.69 5.47
N VAL A 443 -1.09 -8.70 6.28
CA VAL A 443 -0.19 -7.62 6.71
C VAL A 443 0.98 -8.18 7.50
N THR A 444 0.71 -9.04 8.49
CA THR A 444 1.77 -9.61 9.34
C THR A 444 2.72 -10.47 8.50
N PHE A 445 2.19 -11.30 7.61
CA PHE A 445 2.95 -12.13 6.69
C PHE A 445 3.91 -11.30 5.85
N PHE A 446 3.43 -10.25 5.17
CA PHE A 446 4.28 -9.43 4.32
C PHE A 446 5.28 -8.57 5.09
N VAL A 447 4.93 -8.14 6.31
CA VAL A 447 5.91 -7.45 7.18
C VAL A 447 7.01 -8.41 7.62
N VAL A 448 6.66 -9.64 8.01
CA VAL A 448 7.63 -10.68 8.39
C VAL A 448 8.49 -11.09 7.20
N PHE A 449 7.88 -11.31 6.04
CA PHE A 449 8.56 -11.67 4.80
C PHE A 449 9.62 -10.61 4.42
N GLY A 450 9.23 -9.34 4.38
CA GLY A 450 10.18 -8.26 4.05
C GLY A 450 11.27 -8.04 5.10
N ALA A 451 11.02 -8.36 6.38
CA ALA A 451 12.05 -8.29 7.42
C ALA A 451 13.16 -9.34 7.23
N GLN A 452 12.87 -10.43 6.53
CA GLN A 452 13.76 -11.57 6.33
C GLN A 452 14.48 -11.53 4.98
N ASP A 453 13.72 -11.18 3.93
CA ASP A 453 14.13 -11.32 2.53
C ASP A 453 14.98 -10.15 2.03
N GLN A 454 14.76 -8.96 2.59
CA GLN A 454 15.22 -7.70 1.99
C GLN A 454 16.24 -6.97 2.88
N LEU A 455 17.20 -7.74 3.41
CA LEU A 455 18.33 -7.26 4.20
C LEU A 455 19.58 -7.16 3.32
N SER A 456 20.29 -6.04 3.40
CA SER A 456 21.50 -5.76 2.62
C SER A 456 22.73 -5.80 3.52
N VAL A 457 23.56 -6.83 3.35
CA VAL A 457 24.84 -7.03 4.03
C VAL A 457 25.94 -7.19 2.98
N TRP A 458 27.13 -6.68 3.27
CA TRP A 458 28.24 -6.77 2.34
C TRP A 458 28.69 -8.21 2.09
N PRO A 459 28.88 -8.64 0.83
CA PRO A 459 29.23 -10.04 0.53
C PRO A 459 30.57 -10.50 1.10
N PHE A 460 31.50 -9.59 1.39
CA PHE A 460 32.81 -9.94 1.95
C PHE A 460 32.76 -10.28 3.45
N LEU A 461 31.67 -9.96 4.15
CA LEU A 461 31.54 -10.21 5.58
C LEU A 461 31.14 -11.68 5.82
N THR A 462 32.03 -12.45 6.44
CA THR A 462 31.75 -13.82 6.85
C THR A 462 31.04 -13.85 8.20
N LEU A 463 29.77 -14.26 8.18
CA LEU A 463 28.92 -14.38 9.36
C LEU A 463 28.72 -15.85 9.72
N SER A 464 28.78 -16.19 11.01
CA SER A 464 28.54 -17.57 11.49
C SER A 464 27.10 -18.02 11.30
N VAL A 465 26.16 -17.08 11.39
CA VAL A 465 24.73 -17.25 11.13
C VAL A 465 24.28 -16.16 10.16
N SER A 466 23.48 -16.50 9.15
CA SER A 466 23.02 -15.49 8.20
C SER A 466 22.03 -14.51 8.85
N VAL A 467 22.06 -13.25 8.44
CA VAL A 467 21.12 -12.24 8.99
C VAL A 467 19.66 -12.60 8.72
N SER A 468 19.36 -13.22 7.58
CA SER A 468 18.02 -13.70 7.26
C SER A 468 17.56 -14.80 8.22
N GLN A 469 18.46 -15.69 8.67
CA GLN A 469 18.15 -16.68 9.72
C GLN A 469 17.88 -16.00 11.07
N VAL A 470 18.67 -15.00 11.45
CA VAL A 470 18.45 -14.23 12.68
C VAL A 470 17.09 -13.52 12.64
N ALA A 471 16.79 -12.82 11.55
CA ALA A 471 15.49 -12.18 11.34
C ALA A 471 14.34 -13.20 11.34
N PHE A 472 14.54 -14.38 10.74
CA PHE A 472 13.56 -15.47 10.75
C PHE A 472 13.24 -15.95 12.17
N VAL A 473 14.26 -16.25 12.98
CA VAL A 473 14.06 -16.67 14.37
C VAL A 473 13.33 -15.61 15.18
N ILE A 474 13.74 -14.34 15.08
CA ILE A 474 13.11 -13.23 15.80
C ILE A 474 11.63 -13.08 15.39
N THR A 475 11.34 -13.05 14.09
CA THR A 475 9.96 -12.90 13.60
C THR A 475 9.07 -14.07 13.97
N VAL A 476 9.55 -15.31 13.87
CA VAL A 476 8.81 -16.51 14.28
C VAL A 476 8.55 -16.49 15.78
N ALA A 477 9.59 -16.25 16.60
CA ALA A 477 9.45 -16.18 18.05
C ALA A 477 8.46 -15.08 18.47
N PHE A 478 8.54 -13.89 17.87
CA PHE A 478 7.63 -12.79 18.17
C PHE A 478 6.21 -13.09 17.68
N THR A 479 6.04 -13.72 16.52
CA THR A 479 4.73 -14.13 16.01
C THR A 479 4.09 -15.19 16.92
N LEU A 480 4.84 -16.17 17.38
CA LEU A 480 4.40 -17.15 18.39
C LEU A 480 4.04 -16.47 19.70
N TYR A 481 4.84 -15.49 20.15
CA TYR A 481 4.50 -14.67 21.31
C TYR A 481 3.15 -13.95 21.12
N LEU A 482 2.91 -13.31 19.97
CA LEU A 482 1.64 -12.62 19.69
C LEU A 482 0.45 -13.58 19.61
N ALA A 483 0.66 -14.78 19.07
CA ALA A 483 -0.38 -15.77 18.83
C ALA A 483 -0.73 -16.59 20.08
N LEU A 484 0.25 -16.89 20.94
CA LEU A 484 0.10 -17.84 22.05
C LEU A 484 0.18 -17.16 23.43
N ILE A 485 1.06 -16.17 23.59
CA ILE A 485 1.45 -15.64 24.91
C ILE A 485 0.78 -14.28 25.20
N ASP A 486 0.88 -13.29 24.31
CA ASP A 486 0.36 -11.93 24.55
C ASP A 486 -1.16 -11.99 24.81
N PRO A 487 -1.62 -11.70 26.05
CA PRO A 487 -2.99 -11.96 26.45
C PRO A 487 -4.03 -11.21 25.62
N ARG A 488 -3.60 -10.13 24.95
CA ARG A 488 -4.47 -9.24 24.21
C ARG A 488 -4.52 -9.60 22.73
N THR A 489 -3.40 -9.93 22.10
CA THR A 489 -3.37 -10.27 20.67
C THR A 489 -3.70 -11.73 20.40
N ARG A 490 -3.44 -12.65 21.33
CA ARG A 490 -3.72 -14.10 21.15
C ARG A 490 -5.19 -14.41 20.84
N THR A 491 -6.10 -13.52 21.25
CA THR A 491 -7.53 -13.67 21.02
C THR A 491 -8.00 -13.08 19.67
N LEU A 492 -7.18 -12.34 18.94
CA LEU A 492 -7.61 -11.66 17.71
C LEU A 492 -8.11 -12.61 16.62
N LEU A 493 -7.46 -13.77 16.49
CA LEU A 493 -7.81 -14.79 15.49
C LEU A 493 -8.79 -15.83 16.03
N THR A 494 -8.91 -15.97 17.35
CA THR A 494 -9.68 -17.04 18.01
C THR A 494 -10.99 -16.56 18.64
N HIS A 495 -11.16 -15.25 18.88
CA HIS A 495 -12.33 -14.69 19.54
C HIS A 495 -13.63 -15.06 18.81
N GLY A 496 -14.60 -15.60 19.55
CA GLY A 496 -15.88 -16.07 19.01
C GLY A 496 -15.82 -17.40 18.25
N GLY A 497 -14.65 -18.07 18.20
CA GLY A 497 -14.48 -19.37 17.53
C GLY A 497 -14.92 -19.35 16.06
N TRP A 498 -15.46 -20.48 15.59
CA TRP A 498 -16.02 -20.64 14.24
C TRP A 498 -17.11 -19.59 13.92
N ARG A 499 -17.97 -19.28 14.91
CA ARG A 499 -19.01 -18.26 14.77
C ARG A 499 -18.44 -16.85 14.62
N GLY A 500 -17.28 -16.55 15.19
CA GLY A 500 -16.58 -15.28 15.01
C GLY A 500 -15.91 -15.14 13.63
N TRP A 501 -15.57 -16.25 12.98
CA TRP A 501 -15.05 -16.24 11.60
C TRP A 501 -16.17 -16.06 10.58
N PHE A 502 -17.24 -16.85 10.70
CA PHE A 502 -18.26 -16.97 9.64
C PHE A 502 -19.64 -16.39 10.00
N GLY A 503 -19.89 -16.10 11.28
CA GLY A 503 -21.13 -15.47 11.71
C GLY A 503 -21.26 -14.03 11.22
N PRO A 504 -22.49 -13.47 11.27
CA PRO A 504 -22.66 -12.04 11.12
C PRO A 504 -21.84 -11.37 12.21
N GLY A 505 -20.75 -10.68 11.84
CA GLY A 505 -19.94 -9.93 12.80
C GLY A 505 -20.83 -9.00 13.63
N PRO A 506 -20.42 -8.63 14.85
CA PRO A 506 -21.26 -7.83 15.73
C PRO A 506 -21.84 -6.65 14.95
N ALA A 507 -23.17 -6.51 14.99
CA ALA A 507 -23.85 -5.38 14.39
C ALA A 507 -23.26 -4.13 15.04
N TRP A 508 -22.43 -3.39 14.30
CA TRP A 508 -22.01 -2.09 14.77
C TRP A 508 -23.30 -1.30 14.96
N PRO A 509 -23.59 -0.78 16.18
CA PRO A 509 -24.70 0.12 16.32
C PRO A 509 -24.46 1.23 15.31
N SER A 510 -25.41 1.40 14.39
CA SER A 510 -25.43 2.50 13.46
C SER A 510 -25.28 3.77 14.29
N THR A 511 -24.08 4.36 14.28
CA THR A 511 -23.96 5.77 14.65
C THR A 511 -24.62 6.52 13.51
N GLU A 512 -25.96 6.54 13.51
CA GLU A 512 -26.69 7.62 12.89
C GLU A 512 -26.07 8.88 13.48
N LEU A 513 -25.33 9.61 12.64
CA LEU A 513 -25.03 11.00 12.92
C LEU A 513 -26.39 11.66 13.05
N VAL A 514 -26.85 11.86 14.28
CA VAL A 514 -28.03 12.66 14.58
C VAL A 514 -27.84 13.97 13.84
N ALA A 515 -28.62 14.18 12.79
CA ALA A 515 -28.59 15.43 12.04
C ALA A 515 -28.87 16.57 13.04
N PRO A 516 -28.10 17.67 13.01
CA PRO A 516 -28.42 18.80 13.87
C PRO A 516 -29.86 19.23 13.60
N PRO A 517 -30.64 19.55 14.65
CA PRO A 517 -32.04 19.92 14.47
C PRO A 517 -32.13 21.09 13.49
N ARG A 518 -32.93 20.91 12.43
CA ARG A 518 -33.26 21.99 11.50
C ARG A 518 -33.83 23.13 12.35
N ARG A 519 -33.13 24.26 12.43
CA ARG A 519 -33.71 25.50 12.92
C ARG A 519 -34.92 25.77 12.04
N ARG A 520 -36.13 25.58 12.58
CA ARG A 520 -37.34 26.16 12.01
C ARG A 520 -37.12 27.67 12.07
N ARG A 521 -37.00 28.31 10.91
CA ARG A 521 -37.23 29.75 10.81
C ARG A 521 -38.72 29.93 11.07
N GLY A 522 -39.04 30.45 12.25
CA GLY A 522 -40.24 31.25 12.44
C GLY A 522 -40.02 32.62 11.85
#